data_AF-A0A2I0IQ77-F1
#
_entry.id   AF-A0A2I0IQ77-F1
#
_cell.length_a   1.000
_cell.length_b   1.000
_cell.length_c   1.000
_cell.angle_alpha   90.00
_cell.angle_beta   90.00
_cell.angle_gamma   90.00
#
_symmetry.space_group_name_H-M   'P 1'
#
loop_
_entity.id
_entity.type
_entity.pdbx_description
1 polymer ?
#
loop_
_entity_poly.entity_id
_entity_poly.type
_entity_poly.pdbx_seq_one_letter_code
_entity_poly.pdbx_strand_id
1 'polypeptide(L)'
;MTEHKLANAEGVQKKWVMCPTCRQHTEFANIAFADDRQDNSGGLHNLQGDHDNEASIIVHGSYGTKIEAVTRRILWIKRTEPKAKVLLFSSWKDVLDVLEHAFTANDISYTRMKGGR
;
A
#
# COMPACT_ATOMS: atom_id res chain seq x y z
N MET A 1 -1.45 -45.52 32.92
CA MET A 1 -2.35 -45.97 31.84
C MET A 1 -2.19 -44.95 30.72
N THR A 2 -1.25 -45.10 29.78
CA THR A 2 -1.36 -45.92 28.54
C THR A 2 -2.77 -45.81 27.93
N GLU A 3 -3.02 -45.45 26.67
CA GLU A 3 -2.21 -45.35 25.46
C GLU A 3 -3.01 -44.58 24.37
N HIS A 4 -2.25 -43.92 23.49
CA HIS A 4 -2.45 -43.67 22.05
C HIS A 4 -3.78 -43.98 21.33
N LYS A 5 -4.17 -43.05 20.45
CA LYS A 5 -4.50 -43.38 19.05
C LYS A 5 -4.22 -42.22 18.09
N LEU A 6 -3.32 -42.47 17.15
CA LEU A 6 -3.12 -41.73 15.90
C LEU A 6 -4.35 -41.87 14.98
N ALA A 7 -4.73 -40.81 14.27
CA ALA A 7 -5.09 -40.88 12.85
C ALA A 7 -5.23 -39.48 12.23
N ASN A 8 -4.54 -39.32 11.10
CA ASN A 8 -4.58 -38.22 10.14
C ASN A 8 -5.97 -37.61 9.92
N ALA A 9 -6.03 -36.28 9.94
CA ALA A 9 -7.01 -35.51 9.19
C ALA A 9 -6.25 -34.47 8.37
N GLU A 10 -6.38 -34.57 7.06
CA GLU A 10 -5.92 -33.62 6.04
C GLU A 10 -6.12 -32.19 6.53
N GLY A 11 -5.08 -31.36 6.42
CA GLY A 11 -4.99 -30.05 7.07
C GLY A 11 -6.21 -29.17 6.81
N VAL A 12 -7.16 -29.18 7.74
CA VAL A 12 -8.31 -28.28 7.73
C VAL A 12 -7.72 -26.88 7.90
N GLN A 13 -7.65 -26.15 6.80
CA GLN A 13 -7.24 -24.75 6.80
C GLN A 13 -8.05 -24.04 7.87
N LYS A 14 -7.37 -23.45 8.86
CA LYS A 14 -8.03 -22.67 9.91
C LYS A 14 -8.78 -21.53 9.22
N LYS A 15 -10.12 -21.58 9.22
CA LYS A 15 -11.00 -20.58 8.60
C LYS A 15 -11.25 -19.35 9.49
N TRP A 16 -10.32 -19.04 10.38
CA TRP A 16 -10.49 -18.01 11.40
C TRP A 16 -9.13 -17.46 11.84
N VAL A 17 -9.13 -16.24 12.36
CA VAL A 17 -7.96 -15.56 12.94
C VAL A 17 -8.30 -14.94 14.28
N MET A 18 -7.28 -14.77 15.13
CA MET A 18 -7.40 -13.94 16.34
C MET A 18 -7.28 -12.46 15.92
N CYS A 19 -8.25 -11.64 16.29
CA CYS A 19 -8.15 -10.20 16.11
C CYS A 19 -6.97 -9.65 16.98
N PRO A 20 -5.98 -8.95 16.40
CA PRO A 20 -4.84 -8.43 17.16
C PRO A 20 -5.23 -7.33 18.16
N THR A 21 -6.37 -6.66 17.93
CA THR A 21 -6.85 -5.55 18.76
C THR A 21 -7.58 -6.04 20.00
N CYS A 22 -8.56 -6.95 19.84
CA CYS A 22 -9.44 -7.37 20.94
C CYS A 22 -9.28 -8.85 21.33
N ARG A 23 -8.41 -9.61 20.65
CA ARG A 23 -8.21 -11.06 20.84
C ARG A 23 -9.48 -11.89 20.71
N GLN A 24 -10.51 -11.37 20.05
CA GLN A 24 -11.68 -12.15 19.73
C GLN A 24 -11.37 -13.08 18.56
N HIS A 25 -11.99 -14.26 18.60
CA HIS A 25 -12.00 -15.19 17.48
C HIS A 25 -12.85 -14.60 16.35
N THR A 26 -12.28 -14.49 15.16
CA THR A 26 -12.94 -13.93 13.98
C THR A 26 -12.88 -14.93 12.83
N GLU A 27 -14.04 -15.42 12.41
CA GLU A 27 -14.14 -16.24 11.19
C GLU A 27 -13.82 -15.42 9.94
N PHE A 28 -13.17 -16.02 8.95
CA PHE A 28 -12.86 -15.35 7.69
C PHE A 28 -14.09 -14.86 6.94
N ALA A 29 -15.23 -15.54 7.10
CA ALA A 29 -16.51 -15.10 6.55
C ALA A 29 -16.98 -13.74 7.11
N ASN A 30 -16.49 -13.37 8.31
CA ASN A 30 -16.86 -12.13 9.00
C ASN A 30 -15.82 -11.02 8.80
N ILE A 31 -14.77 -11.24 8.01
CA ILE A 31 -13.79 -10.19 7.66
C ILE A 31 -14.37 -9.38 6.52
N ALA A 32 -14.63 -8.10 6.78
CA ALA A 32 -14.99 -7.12 5.75
C ALA A 32 -13.75 -6.36 5.28
N PHE A 33 -13.65 -6.12 3.98
CA PHE A 33 -12.67 -5.21 3.40
C PHE A 33 -13.32 -3.84 3.21
N ALA A 34 -12.81 -2.82 3.90
CA ALA A 34 -13.22 -1.45 3.68
C ALA A 34 -12.36 -0.87 2.54
N ASP A 35 -13.01 -0.57 1.41
CA ASP A 35 -12.39 0.12 0.30
C ASP A 35 -12.94 1.56 0.24
N ASP A 36 -12.07 2.54 0.48
CA ASP A 36 -12.42 3.97 0.44
C ASP A 36 -12.08 4.58 -0.93
N ARG A 37 -11.91 3.76 -1.97
CA ARG A 37 -11.82 4.24 -3.35
C ARG A 37 -13.13 4.94 -3.71
N GLN A 38 -13.05 6.25 -3.85
CA GLN A 38 -14.12 7.04 -4.44
C GLN A 38 -14.13 6.74 -5.94
N ASP A 39 -14.93 5.75 -6.34
CA ASP A 39 -15.20 5.46 -7.75
C ASP A 39 -15.85 6.70 -8.38
N ASN A 40 -15.05 7.54 -9.04
CA ASN A 40 -15.54 8.64 -9.85
C ASN A 40 -16.11 8.13 -11.20
N SER A 41 -16.70 6.93 -11.21
CA SER A 41 -17.24 6.25 -12.38
C SER A 41 -18.71 6.61 -12.65
N GLY A 42 -19.19 7.74 -12.12
CA GLY A 42 -20.54 8.26 -12.31
C GLY A 42 -20.55 9.69 -12.83
N GLY A 43 -20.02 9.94 -14.03
CA GLY A 43 -20.07 11.25 -14.66
C GLY A 43 -19.35 11.35 -15.99
N LEU A 44 -19.88 10.71 -17.03
CA LEU A 44 -19.43 10.93 -18.41
C LEU A 44 -19.95 12.27 -18.93
N HIS A 45 -19.06 13.22 -19.20
CA HIS A 45 -19.20 14.09 -20.38
C HIS A 45 -17.83 14.55 -20.90
N ASN A 46 -17.46 13.96 -22.05
CA ASN A 46 -16.59 14.43 -23.13
C ASN A 46 -15.65 15.62 -22.88
N LEU A 47 -14.34 15.41 -23.09
CA LEU A 47 -13.62 15.97 -24.24
C LEU A 47 -12.27 15.26 -24.38
N GLN A 48 -11.85 15.07 -25.64
CA GLN A 48 -10.63 14.43 -26.07
C GLN A 48 -9.38 15.00 -25.40
N GLY A 49 -8.50 14.08 -24.98
CA GLY A 49 -7.12 14.37 -24.63
C GLY A 49 -6.49 13.09 -24.12
N ASP A 50 -5.68 12.45 -24.96
CA ASP A 50 -4.68 11.44 -24.59
C ASP A 50 -3.58 12.10 -23.73
N HIS A 51 -4.02 12.70 -22.62
CA HIS A 51 -3.16 13.27 -21.61
C HIS A 51 -3.20 12.29 -20.46
N ASP A 52 -2.15 11.48 -20.42
CA ASP A 52 -1.67 10.80 -19.24
C ASP A 52 -2.07 11.61 -17.98
N ASN A 53 -2.96 11.07 -17.15
CA ASN A 53 -3.48 11.76 -15.98
C ASN A 53 -2.76 11.22 -14.75
N GLU A 54 -2.24 12.10 -13.89
CA GLU A 54 -1.60 11.71 -12.63
C GLU A 54 -2.48 10.77 -11.81
N ALA A 55 -3.80 11.00 -11.80
CA ALA A 55 -4.75 10.19 -11.04
C ALA A 55 -4.82 8.72 -11.48
N SER A 56 -4.44 8.39 -12.72
CA SER A 56 -4.45 7.01 -13.22
C SER A 56 -3.21 6.21 -12.84
N ILE A 57 -2.19 6.85 -12.24
CA ILE A 57 -1.01 6.14 -11.75
C ILE A 57 -1.36 5.28 -10.54
N ILE A 58 -1.09 3.99 -10.69
CA ILE A 58 -1.20 2.98 -9.64
C ILE A 58 0.07 3.00 -8.79
N VAL A 59 -0.13 3.04 -7.46
CA VAL A 59 0.94 2.88 -6.47
C VAL A 59 0.86 1.47 -5.90
N HIS A 60 1.96 0.73 -5.94
CA HIS A 60 2.09 -0.61 -5.37
C HIS A 60 2.30 -0.53 -3.86
N GLY A 61 1.50 -1.28 -3.09
CA GLY A 61 1.51 -1.30 -1.63
C GLY A 61 0.39 -0.45 -1.01
N SER A 62 0.28 -0.48 0.32
CA SER A 62 -0.69 0.31 1.07
C SER A 62 0.05 1.09 2.16
N TYR A 63 0.13 2.41 2.00
CA TYR A 63 0.97 3.28 2.84
C TYR A 63 0.20 4.47 3.43
N GLY A 64 -1.10 4.55 3.18
CA GLY A 64 -1.96 5.64 3.59
C GLY A 64 -1.92 6.81 2.61
N THR A 65 -2.97 7.64 2.66
CA THR A 65 -3.32 8.59 1.60
C THR A 65 -2.21 9.56 1.24
N LYS A 66 -1.47 10.09 2.23
CA LYS A 66 -0.40 11.07 1.99
C LYS A 66 0.82 10.46 1.31
N ILE A 67 1.24 9.28 1.76
CA ILE A 67 2.42 8.59 1.22
C ILE A 67 2.14 8.11 -0.20
N GLU A 68 0.94 7.58 -0.43
CA GLU A 68 0.49 7.19 -1.76
C GLU A 68 0.37 8.39 -2.69
N ALA A 69 -0.18 9.53 -2.24
CA ALA A 69 -0.26 10.75 -3.04
C ALA A 69 1.13 11.26 -3.45
N VAL A 70 2.09 11.29 -2.54
CA VAL A 70 3.47 11.69 -2.83
C VAL A 70 4.13 10.72 -3.82
N THR A 71 3.98 9.42 -3.60
CA THR A 71 4.56 8.38 -4.47
C THR A 71 4.00 8.49 -5.89
N ARG A 72 2.67 8.66 -6.01
CA ARG A 72 1.97 8.89 -7.28
C ARG A 72 2.51 10.13 -8.01
N ARG A 73 2.69 11.24 -7.29
CA ARG A 73 3.22 12.48 -7.86
C ARG A 73 4.64 12.32 -8.40
N ILE A 74 5.50 11.57 -7.70
CA ILE A 74 6.88 11.33 -8.16
C ILE A 74 6.89 10.45 -9.42
N LEU A 75 6.06 9.40 -9.47
CA LEU A 75 5.91 8.57 -10.66
C LEU A 75 5.42 9.39 -11.86
N TRP A 76 4.47 10.30 -11.64
CA TRP A 76 3.99 11.24 -12.65
C TRP A 76 5.12 12.09 -13.21
N ILE A 77 5.85 12.77 -12.33
CA ILE A 77 6.98 13.63 -12.69
C ILE A 77 8.05 12.83 -13.46
N LYS A 78 8.37 11.59 -13.04
CA LYS A 78 9.36 10.75 -13.76
C LYS A 78 8.89 10.38 -15.17
N ARG A 79 7.59 10.20 -15.38
CA ARG A 79 7.02 9.88 -16.69
C ARG A 79 7.06 11.08 -17.63
N THR A 80 6.73 12.27 -17.12
CA THR A 80 6.72 13.51 -17.92
C THR A 80 8.11 14.11 -18.11
N GLU A 81 8.97 14.02 -17.10
CA GLU A 81 10.30 14.59 -17.05
C GLU A 81 11.31 13.60 -16.45
N PRO A 82 11.86 12.66 -17.23
CA PRO A 82 12.74 11.60 -16.72
C PRO A 82 14.02 12.09 -16.03
N LYS A 83 14.43 13.34 -16.27
CA LYS A 83 15.63 13.96 -15.67
C LYS A 83 15.33 14.78 -14.40
N ALA A 84 14.06 14.94 -14.04
CA ALA A 84 13.68 15.72 -12.88
C ALA A 84 14.22 15.06 -11.60
N LYS A 85 14.64 15.90 -10.65
CA LYS A 85 15.05 15.49 -9.30
C LYS A 85 14.06 16.04 -8.30
N VAL A 86 13.62 15.19 -7.38
CA VAL A 86 12.65 15.55 -6.35
C VAL A 86 13.36 15.59 -5.00
N LEU A 87 13.17 16.67 -4.25
CA LEU A 87 13.60 16.80 -2.86
C LEU A 87 12.37 16.73 -1.96
N LEU A 88 12.35 15.76 -1.05
CA LEU A 88 11.23 15.51 -0.17
C LEU A 88 11.62 15.83 1.28
N PHE A 89 10.74 16.54 1.98
CA PHE A 89 10.90 16.88 3.38
C PHE A 89 9.78 16.26 4.22
N SER A 90 10.13 15.82 5.42
CA SER A 90 9.20 15.38 6.45
C SER A 90 9.73 15.81 7.81
N SER A 91 8.84 16.31 8.68
CA SER A 91 9.18 16.59 10.07
C SER A 91 9.42 15.32 10.89
N TRP A 92 8.92 14.17 10.42
CA TRP A 92 8.98 12.89 11.13
C TRP A 92 9.95 11.95 10.43
N LYS A 93 10.93 11.46 11.18
CA LYS A 93 11.93 10.51 10.69
C LYS A 93 11.30 9.19 10.25
N ASP A 94 10.35 8.69 11.03
CA ASP A 94 9.69 7.41 10.78
C ASP A 94 8.88 7.42 9.48
N VAL A 95 8.31 8.58 9.11
CA VAL A 95 7.61 8.76 7.83
C VAL A 95 8.56 8.62 6.65
N LEU A 96 9.81 9.07 6.79
CA LEU A 96 10.81 8.87 5.75
C LEU A 96 11.17 7.39 5.60
N ASP A 97 11.17 6.60 6.69
CA ASP A 97 11.39 5.15 6.62
C ASP A 97 10.26 4.45 5.86
N VAL A 98 9.00 4.85 6.10
CA VAL A 98 7.84 4.36 5.33
C VAL A 98 7.92 4.74 3.85
N LEU A 99 8.37 5.97 3.54
CA LEU A 99 8.58 6.42 2.16
C LEU A 99 9.66 5.60 1.44
N GLU A 100 10.72 5.19 2.12
CA GLU A 100 11.74 4.31 1.53
C GLU A 100 11.13 2.98 1.08
N HIS A 101 10.29 2.37 1.91
CA HIS A 101 9.55 1.16 1.54
C HIS A 101 8.62 1.40 0.34
N ALA A 102 7.86 2.50 0.35
CA ALA A 102 6.98 2.86 -0.76
C ALA A 102 7.77 3.07 -2.07
N PHE A 103 8.91 3.75 -2.01
CA PHE A 103 9.73 4.02 -3.18
C PHE A 103 10.40 2.75 -3.74
N THR A 104 10.88 1.86 -2.87
CA THR A 104 11.40 0.56 -3.29
C THR A 104 10.31 -0.29 -3.96
N ALA A 105 9.09 -0.31 -3.42
CA ALA A 105 7.98 -1.08 -4.00
C ALA A 105 7.47 -0.53 -5.35
N ASN A 106 7.85 0.71 -5.71
CA ASN A 106 7.37 1.42 -6.90
C ASN A 106 8.50 1.81 -7.86
N ASP A 107 9.67 1.19 -7.76
CA ASP A 107 10.82 1.43 -8.64
C ASP A 107 11.25 2.92 -8.71
N ILE A 108 11.16 3.62 -7.58
CA ILE A 108 11.64 4.99 -7.42
C ILE A 108 13.03 4.95 -6.78
N SER A 109 14.04 5.39 -7.52
CA SER A 109 15.39 5.60 -6.99
C SER A 109 15.41 6.77 -6.01
N TYR A 110 15.98 6.57 -4.84
CA TYR A 110 16.12 7.61 -3.82
C TYR A 110 17.50 7.60 -3.18
N THR A 111 17.81 8.69 -2.47
CA THR A 111 18.98 8.78 -1.58
C THR A 111 18.55 9.50 -0.33
N ARG A 112 18.77 8.88 0.82
CA ARG A 112 18.50 9.52 2.11
C ARG A 112 19.72 10.25 2.63
N MET A 113 19.55 11.53 2.87
CA MET A 113 20.50 12.28 3.68
C MET A 113 20.41 11.81 5.12
N LYS A 114 21.46 11.15 5.60
CA LYS A 114 21.67 10.98 7.04
C LYS A 114 22.22 12.31 7.54
N GLY A 115 21.49 12.99 8.42
CA GLY A 115 21.81 14.34 8.89
C GLY A 115 23.28 14.50 9.28
N GLY A 116 23.83 15.69 9.04
CA GLY A 116 25.19 16.04 9.45
C GLY A 116 25.30 16.14 10.97
N ARG A 117 26.45 15.74 11.50
CA ARG A 117 26.84 16.02 12.88
C ARG A 117 26.85 17.52 13.15
#